data_AF-A0A2N9GY01-F1
#
_entry.id   AF-A0A2N9GY01-F1
#
_cell.length_a   1.000
_cell.length_b   1.000
_cell.length_c   1.000
_cell.angle_alpha   90.00
_cell.angle_beta   90.00
_cell.angle_gamma   90.00
#
_symmetry.space_group_name_H-M   'P 1'
#
loop_
_entity.id
_entity.type
_entity.pdbx_description
1 polymer ?
#
loop_
_entity_poly.entity_id
_entity_poly.type
_entity_poly.pdbx_seq_one_letter_code
_entity_poly.pdbx_strand_id
1 'polypeptide(L)'
;MARTKQTKARKDPAGGKATKEAAGYQSRPLVREIAQDFKTDLRFQSSAVSALQEAAEAYLVGLFEDTNLCAIHAKRVTIMPKDIQLARRIRGERA
;
A
#
# COMPACT_ATOMS: atom_id res chain seq x y z
N MET A 1 -49.96 -40.85 10.15
CA MET A 1 -48.51 -40.69 10.39
C MET A 1 -47.98 -39.62 9.45
N ALA A 2 -47.61 -38.48 10.03
CA ALA A 2 -47.24 -37.25 9.34
C ALA A 2 -45.74 -37.25 8.98
N ARG A 3 -45.42 -36.87 7.74
CA ARG A 3 -44.10 -36.31 7.38
C ARG A 3 -44.33 -35.20 6.36
N THR A 4 -44.66 -34.02 6.89
CA THR A 4 -44.65 -32.72 6.21
C THR A 4 -43.25 -32.44 5.69
N LYS A 5 -43.13 -32.25 4.37
CA LYS A 5 -41.89 -31.84 3.71
C LYS A 5 -41.57 -30.40 4.16
N GLN A 6 -40.47 -30.20 4.87
CA GLN A 6 -39.90 -28.88 5.13
C GLN A 6 -39.39 -28.29 3.82
N THR A 7 -40.14 -27.37 3.23
CA THR A 7 -39.66 -26.45 2.20
C THR A 7 -38.83 -25.37 2.89
N LYS A 8 -37.51 -25.57 2.95
CA LYS A 8 -36.58 -24.57 3.46
C LYS A 8 -36.57 -23.39 2.47
N ALA A 9 -37.06 -22.25 2.94
CA ALA A 9 -37.01 -20.96 2.24
C ALA A 9 -35.60 -20.69 1.73
N ARG A 10 -35.47 -20.45 0.43
CA ARG A 10 -34.23 -20.04 -0.23
C ARG A 10 -34.03 -18.57 0.12
N LYS A 11 -33.19 -18.29 1.12
CA LYS A 11 -32.78 -16.92 1.47
C LYS A 11 -31.86 -16.42 0.36
N ASP A 12 -32.31 -15.40 -0.36
CA ASP A 12 -31.50 -14.68 -1.35
C ASP A 12 -30.22 -14.13 -0.69
N PRO A 13 -29.01 -14.42 -1.21
CA PRO A 13 -27.78 -13.86 -0.67
C PRO A 13 -27.47 -12.54 -1.38
N ALA A 14 -28.32 -11.53 -1.20
CA ALA A 14 -27.99 -10.15 -1.52
C ALA A 14 -27.65 -9.43 -0.21
N GLY A 15 -26.41 -9.55 0.24
CA GLY A 15 -26.01 -9.04 1.55
C GLY A 15 -24.53 -9.22 1.82
N GLY A 16 -23.70 -8.66 0.95
CA GLY A 16 -22.26 -8.63 1.13
C GLY A 16 -21.65 -7.97 -0.08
N LYS A 17 -21.44 -6.65 -0.02
CA LYS A 17 -20.49 -6.00 -0.90
C LYS A 17 -19.15 -6.70 -0.63
N ALA A 18 -18.78 -7.62 -1.49
CA ALA A 18 -17.42 -8.07 -1.61
C ALA A 18 -16.62 -6.82 -2.00
N THR A 19 -16.16 -6.07 -0.99
CA THR A 19 -14.94 -5.29 -1.12
C THR A 19 -13.92 -6.30 -1.57
N LYS A 20 -13.70 -6.35 -2.89
CA LYS A 20 -12.64 -7.15 -3.47
C LYS A 20 -11.39 -6.71 -2.73
N GLU A 21 -10.90 -7.56 -1.84
CA GLU A 21 -9.58 -7.43 -1.24
C GLU A 21 -8.65 -7.14 -2.40
N ALA A 22 -8.19 -5.90 -2.47
CA ALA A 22 -6.99 -5.57 -3.20
C ALA A 22 -5.98 -6.62 -2.76
N ALA A 23 -5.53 -7.46 -3.68
CA ALA A 23 -4.47 -8.42 -3.46
C ALA A 23 -3.35 -7.68 -2.70
N GLY A 24 -3.26 -7.94 -1.40
CA GLY A 24 -2.55 -7.07 -0.48
C GLY A 24 -1.08 -7.03 -0.87
N TYR A 25 -0.62 -5.87 -1.34
CA TYR A 25 0.80 -5.62 -1.52
C TYR A 25 1.50 -5.98 -0.20
N GLN A 26 2.36 -7.00 -0.23
CA GLN A 26 2.97 -7.60 0.95
C GLN A 26 4.09 -6.69 1.49
N SER A 27 3.75 -5.53 2.05
CA SER A 27 4.69 -4.68 2.80
C SER A 27 4.94 -5.22 4.22
N ARG A 28 4.03 -6.05 4.74
CA ARG A 28 4.09 -6.63 6.08
C ARG A 28 5.41 -7.39 6.40
N PRO A 29 6.02 -8.19 5.50
CA PRO A 29 7.35 -8.76 5.75
C PRO A 29 8.45 -7.69 5.82
N LEU A 30 8.48 -6.71 4.91
CA LEU A 30 9.53 -5.68 4.86
C LEU A 30 9.53 -4.77 6.09
N VAL A 31 8.36 -4.34 6.57
CA VAL A 31 8.25 -3.53 7.80
C VAL A 31 8.83 -4.29 9.00
N ARG A 32 8.63 -5.62 9.06
CA ARG A 32 9.16 -6.46 10.14
C ARG A 32 10.66 -6.68 10.02
N GLU A 33 11.15 -6.89 8.80
CA GLU A 33 12.57 -7.06 8.51
C GLU A 33 13.36 -5.82 8.96
N ILE A 34 12.96 -4.64 8.49
CA ILE A 34 13.60 -3.37 8.86
C ILE A 34 13.50 -3.12 10.37
N ALA A 35 12.36 -3.40 10.99
CA ALA A 35 12.16 -3.17 12.42
C ALA A 35 13.02 -4.07 13.31
N GLN A 36 13.35 -5.28 12.84
CA GLN A 36 14.16 -6.23 13.58
C GLN A 36 15.60 -5.72 13.79
N ASP A 37 16.12 -4.92 12.85
CA ASP A 37 17.43 -4.27 12.96
C ASP A 37 17.47 -3.20 14.07
N PHE A 38 16.31 -2.64 14.45
CA PHE A 38 16.21 -1.66 15.53
C PHE A 38 15.91 -2.29 16.89
N LYS A 39 15.02 -3.29 16.92
CA LYS A 39 14.65 -3.99 18.15
C LYS A 39 14.06 -5.37 17.83
N THR A 40 14.62 -6.39 18.46
CA THR A 40 14.13 -7.76 18.35
C THR A 40 12.76 -7.92 19.03
N ASP A 41 11.94 -8.83 18.52
CA ASP A 41 10.62 -9.22 19.07
C ASP A 41 9.53 -8.14 19.05
N LEU A 42 9.58 -7.22 18.07
CA LEU A 42 8.53 -6.24 17.86
C LEU A 42 7.25 -6.85 17.23
N ARG A 43 6.10 -6.54 17.83
CA ARG A 43 4.77 -6.87 17.29
C ARG A 43 4.10 -5.61 16.78
N PHE A 44 3.74 -5.61 15.50
CA PHE A 44 2.97 -4.54 14.88
C PHE A 44 1.46 -4.82 14.92
N GLN A 45 0.69 -3.80 15.27
CA GLN A 45 -0.76 -3.78 15.05
C GLN A 45 -1.04 -3.76 13.54
N SER A 46 -2.15 -4.38 13.11
CA SER A 46 -2.54 -4.38 11.68
C SER A 46 -2.70 -2.96 11.12
N SER A 47 -3.37 -2.07 11.86
CA SER A 47 -3.55 -0.66 11.47
C SER A 47 -2.24 0.12 11.38
N ALA A 48 -1.25 -0.20 12.21
CA ALA A 48 0.06 0.46 12.15
C ALA A 48 0.79 0.11 10.85
N VAL A 49 0.71 -1.15 10.40
CA VAL A 49 1.29 -1.57 9.12
C VAL A 49 0.56 -0.91 7.95
N SER A 50 -0.77 -0.82 8.01
CA SER A 50 -1.56 -0.10 7.00
C SER A 50 -1.19 1.38 6.92
N ALA A 51 -1.07 2.07 8.06
CA ALA A 51 -0.66 3.47 8.08
C ALA A 51 0.74 3.70 7.49
N LEU A 52 1.69 2.80 7.75
CA LEU A 52 3.03 2.85 7.15
C LEU A 52 2.98 2.65 5.63
N GLN A 53 2.12 1.74 5.15
CA GLN A 53 1.92 1.54 3.71
C GLN A 53 1.34 2.81 3.06
N GLU A 54 0.26 3.36 3.63
CA GLU A 54 -0.39 4.57 3.10
C GLU A 54 0.59 5.75 3.06
N ALA A 55 1.37 5.94 4.12
CA ALA A 55 2.40 6.98 4.18
C ALA A 55 3.51 6.76 3.13
N ALA A 56 3.98 5.52 2.95
CA ALA A 56 5.00 5.19 1.98
C ALA A 56 4.51 5.40 0.54
N GLU A 57 3.27 5.00 0.24
CA GLU A 57 2.65 5.23 -1.07
C GLU A 57 2.48 6.72 -1.35
N ALA A 58 1.93 7.49 -0.40
CA ALA A 58 1.79 8.94 -0.55
C ALA A 58 3.14 9.63 -0.77
N TYR A 59 4.18 9.21 -0.04
CA TYR A 59 5.53 9.74 -0.21
C TYR A 59 6.12 9.43 -1.59
N LEU A 60 6.02 8.17 -2.03
CA LEU A 60 6.57 7.74 -3.33
C LEU A 60 5.82 8.39 -4.50
N VAL A 61 4.49 8.51 -4.43
CA VAL A 61 3.69 9.19 -5.45
C VAL A 61 4.15 10.64 -5.57
N GLY A 62 4.21 11.39 -4.47
CA GLY A 62 4.69 12.76 -4.49
C GLY A 62 6.14 12.87 -5.00
N LEU A 63 7.02 11.96 -4.60
CA LEU A 63 8.41 11.96 -5.08
C LEU A 63 8.50 11.73 -6.59
N PHE A 64 7.67 10.84 -7.15
CA PHE A 64 7.63 10.59 -8.59
C PHE A 64 7.02 11.76 -9.38
N GLU A 65 6.08 12.52 -8.81
CA GLU A 65 5.59 13.77 -9.40
C GLU A 65 6.74 14.77 -9.60
N ASP A 66 7.54 15.03 -8.56
CA ASP A 66 8.70 15.94 -8.65
C ASP A 66 9.80 15.39 -9.56
N THR A 67 10.03 14.07 -9.53
CA THR A 67 10.98 13.40 -10.41
C THR A 67 10.57 13.56 -11.88
N ASN A 68 9.27 13.47 -12.18
CA ASN A 68 8.75 13.67 -13.52
C ASN A 68 8.94 15.14 -13.98
N LEU A 69 8.71 16.11 -13.10
CA LEU A 69 9.02 17.53 -13.38
C LEU A 69 10.50 17.74 -13.68
N CYS A 70 11.41 17.08 -12.95
CA CYS A 70 12.84 17.13 -13.22
C CYS A 70 13.21 16.54 -14.60
N ALA A 71 12.57 15.43 -14.99
CA ALA A 71 12.78 14.82 -16.30
C ALA A 71 12.30 15.73 -17.44
N ILE A 72 11.11 16.34 -17.28
CA ILE A 72 10.54 17.31 -18.24
C ILE A 72 11.41 18.55 -18.36
N HIS A 73 11.92 19.08 -17.24
CA HIS A 73 12.86 20.20 -17.23
C HIS A 73 14.12 19.90 -18.07
N ALA A 74 14.57 18.65 -18.07
CA ALA A 74 15.68 18.16 -18.88
C ALA A 74 15.28 17.67 -20.29
N LYS A 75 14.06 18.00 -20.78
CA LYS A 75 13.52 17.62 -22.10
C LYS A 75 13.45 16.11 -22.34
N ARG A 76 13.21 15.32 -21.29
CA ARG A 76 13.03 13.85 -21.36
C ARG A 76 11.64 13.45 -20.91
N VAL A 77 11.19 12.29 -21.38
CA VAL A 77 9.94 11.64 -20.94
C VAL A 77 10.18 10.45 -20.00
N THR A 78 11.40 9.91 -20.00
CA THR A 78 11.81 8.81 -19.12
C THR A 78 12.53 9.37 -17.90
N ILE A 79 12.01 9.05 -16.72
CA ILE A 79 12.65 9.36 -15.44
C ILE A 79 13.93 8.53 -15.27
N MET A 80 14.94 9.14 -14.67
CA MET A 80 16.26 8.52 -14.43
C MET A 80 16.64 8.65 -12.95
N PRO A 81 17.57 7.84 -12.43
CA PRO A 81 18.01 7.94 -11.04
C PRO A 81 18.49 9.34 -10.63
N LYS A 82 19.11 10.08 -11.56
CA LYS A 82 19.53 11.48 -11.34
C LYS A 82 18.37 12.45 -11.07
N ASP A 83 17.19 12.18 -11.62
CA ASP A 83 16.00 13.00 -11.41
C ASP A 83 15.46 12.80 -9.99
N ILE A 84 15.49 11.56 -9.50
CA ILE A 84 15.10 11.22 -8.12
C ILE A 84 16.09 11.86 -7.14
N GLN A 85 17.40 11.74 -7.40
CA GLN A 85 18.42 12.36 -6.57
C GLN A 85 18.26 13.89 -6.52
N LEU A 86 17.95 14.53 -7.65
CA LEU A 86 17.70 15.95 -7.72
C LEU A 86 16.42 16.35 -6.97
N ALA A 87 15.32 15.62 -7.17
CA ALA A 87 14.04 15.86 -6.48
C ALA A 87 14.21 15.78 -4.95
N ARG A 88 14.87 14.73 -4.45
CA ARG A 88 15.17 14.57 -3.01
C ARG A 88 16.04 15.71 -2.47
N ARG A 89 17.04 16.14 -3.24
CA ARG A 89 17.91 17.27 -2.88
C ARG A 89 17.14 18.59 -2.80
N ILE A 90 16.22 18.85 -3.74
CA ILE A 90 15.38 20.06 -3.75
C ILE A 90 14.38 20.04 -2.58
N ARG A 91 13.82 18.87 -2.24
CA ARG A 91 12.98 18.67 -1.04
C ARG A 91 13.72 18.89 0.28
N GLY A 92 15.06 18.98 0.26
CA GLY A 92 15.88 19.11 1.46
C GLY A 92 16.01 17.82 2.26
N GLU A 93 15.67 16.67 1.66
CA GLU A 93 15.89 15.37 2.27
C GLU A 93 17.40 15.11 2.36
N ARG A 94 17.90 14.98 3.59
CA ARG A 94 19.30 14.66 3.83
C ARG A 94 19.49 13.15 3.78
N ALA A 95 20.59 12.72 3.15
CA ALA A 95 21.11 11.37 3.28
C ALA A 95 21.81 11.19 4.64
#